data_AF-A0A814WCY2-F1
#
_entry.id   AF-A0A814WCY2-F1
#
_cell.length_a   1.000
_cell.length_b   1.000
_cell.length_c   1.000
_cell.angle_alpha   90.00
_cell.angle_beta   90.00
_cell.angle_gamma   90.00
#
_symmetry.space_group_name_H-M   'P 1'
#
loop_
_entity.id
_entity.type
_entity.pdbx_description
1 polymer ?
#
loop_
_entity_poly.entity_id
_entity_poly.type
_entity_poly.pdbx_seq_one_letter_code
_entity_poly.pdbx_strand_id
1 'polypeptide(L)'
;MQSRTSNLNVHAKEFFPASENFLLSPRDEATHQLEIWNFSPKDRKLVLSLLYEWYSDRTLNAVVEQWENAGIAPSKNQKEYIKILCYNVEGWGTRALEAIDLVYKIQASICIFTEVGELWNTCRLPHFNTFYQKGTNKNGGVCIAVGKHLKATRIEINIPNTVVIDIAGLSEPIRIIGIYWPTSQQRDLDEILPYVVDGTILSGDFNATVKEWNSPITDRRGAHVKEWINESNLDYIPLTSNSSKRSLRNIDLSFSNMSTISSEALFFGTSDHWSIMLSCENIFFDTNSFCPHTNWKAFEAVITLLQTFWMREQKKNSADEWYKQYIRFIAAVKNRVTHRKERDKYKPLLPAYIIEKLREIRKVRN
;
A
#
# COMPACT_ATOMS: atom_id res chain seq x y z
N MET A 1 -23.88 6.43 26.82
CA MET A 1 -24.93 6.45 25.78
C MET A 1 -26.06 7.35 26.25
N GLN A 2 -26.09 8.60 25.81
CA GLN A 2 -27.27 9.45 25.90
C GLN A 2 -27.79 9.63 24.47
N SER A 3 -29.06 9.27 24.27
CA SER A 3 -29.77 9.42 23.00
C SER A 3 -29.77 10.90 22.59
N ARG A 4 -29.06 11.22 21.51
CA ARG A 4 -29.03 12.56 20.90
C ARG A 4 -30.21 12.69 19.94
N THR A 5 -31.40 12.95 20.45
CA THR A 5 -32.53 13.35 19.59
C THR A 5 -32.36 14.81 19.20
N SER A 6 -31.92 15.05 17.95
CA SER A 6 -31.92 16.39 17.36
C SER A 6 -33.36 16.84 17.08
N ASN A 7 -33.74 18.07 17.42
CA ASN A 7 -35.11 18.57 17.28
C ASN A 7 -35.48 19.09 15.87
N LEU A 8 -34.76 18.67 14.82
CA LEU A 8 -35.05 19.07 13.43
C LEU A 8 -36.19 18.23 12.81
N ASN A 9 -37.36 18.23 13.44
CA ASN A 9 -38.61 17.64 12.91
C ASN A 9 -39.37 18.62 12.01
N VAL A 10 -38.65 19.53 11.35
CA VAL A 10 -39.23 20.47 10.38
C VAL A 10 -38.99 19.89 8.99
N HIS A 11 -40.02 19.89 8.14
CA HIS A 11 -39.81 19.65 6.71
C HIS A 11 -38.89 20.72 6.16
N ALA A 12 -37.94 20.33 5.32
CA ALA A 12 -37.14 21.27 4.54
C ALA A 12 -38.06 21.94 3.51
N LYS A 13 -38.79 22.97 3.95
CA LYS A 13 -39.73 23.70 3.10
C LYS A 13 -38.98 24.36 1.95
N GLU A 14 -39.69 24.51 0.84
CA GLU A 14 -39.23 25.18 -0.37
C GLU A 14 -38.60 26.54 -0.07
N PHE A 15 -37.50 26.80 -0.77
CA PHE A 15 -36.72 28.00 -0.62
C PHE A 15 -37.20 29.05 -1.63
N PHE A 16 -37.95 30.05 -1.15
CA PHE A 16 -37.80 31.50 -1.41
C PHE A 16 -38.91 32.20 -0.61
N PRO A 17 -38.78 33.49 -0.21
CA PRO A 17 -40.01 34.21 0.14
C PRO A 17 -40.90 34.14 -1.09
N ALA A 18 -42.21 34.01 -0.93
CA ALA A 18 -43.12 34.41 -1.98
C ALA A 18 -42.88 35.92 -2.22
N SER A 19 -41.85 36.27 -2.99
CA SER A 19 -41.90 37.49 -3.77
C SER A 19 -42.78 37.10 -4.95
N GLU A 20 -43.87 37.83 -5.15
CA GLU A 20 -44.98 37.52 -6.04
C GLU A 20 -44.60 37.37 -7.53
N ASN A 21 -43.30 37.33 -7.89
CA ASN A 21 -42.79 37.43 -9.25
C ASN A 21 -41.79 36.34 -9.71
N PHE A 22 -41.56 35.24 -8.95
CA PHE A 22 -40.75 34.13 -9.47
C PHE A 22 -41.62 33.03 -10.11
N LEU A 23 -41.45 32.81 -11.41
CA LEU A 23 -42.15 31.81 -12.23
C LEU A 23 -41.52 30.39 -12.17
N LEU A 24 -40.39 30.23 -11.48
CA LEU A 24 -39.60 29.00 -11.49
C LEU A 24 -39.57 28.34 -10.11
N SER A 25 -39.59 27.01 -10.06
CA SER A 25 -39.42 26.28 -8.81
C SER A 25 -38.01 26.50 -8.24
N PRO A 26 -37.79 26.34 -6.91
CA PRO A 26 -36.45 26.45 -6.32
C PRO A 26 -35.42 25.50 -6.96
N ARG A 27 -35.89 24.42 -7.58
CA ARG A 27 -35.07 23.44 -8.31
C ARG A 27 -34.64 23.96 -9.68
N ASP A 28 -35.52 24.65 -10.38
CA ASP A 28 -35.23 25.23 -11.69
C ASP A 28 -34.25 26.40 -11.55
N GLU A 29 -34.44 27.23 -10.52
CA GLU A 29 -33.50 28.30 -10.18
C GLU A 29 -32.11 27.74 -9.84
N ALA A 30 -32.04 26.72 -8.98
CA ALA A 30 -30.76 26.07 -8.68
C ALA A 30 -30.10 25.46 -9.92
N THR A 31 -30.89 24.86 -10.82
CA THR A 31 -30.38 24.31 -12.09
C THR A 31 -29.79 25.41 -12.97
N HIS A 32 -30.50 26.54 -13.11
CA HIS A 32 -30.05 27.70 -13.86
C HIS A 32 -28.77 28.32 -13.26
N GLN A 33 -28.70 28.44 -11.94
CA GLN A 33 -27.49 28.96 -11.28
C GLN A 33 -26.28 28.05 -11.47
N LEU A 34 -26.47 26.71 -11.44
CA LEU A 34 -25.39 25.76 -11.74
C LEU A 34 -24.92 25.82 -13.20
N GLU A 35 -25.79 26.23 -14.13
CA GLU A 35 -25.42 26.52 -15.51
C GLU A 35 -24.57 27.78 -15.62
N ILE A 36 -24.98 28.86 -14.95
CA ILE A 36 -24.21 30.11 -14.87
C ILE A 36 -22.84 29.87 -14.26
N TRP A 37 -22.74 29.05 -13.21
CA TRP A 37 -21.48 28.68 -12.57
C TRP A 37 -20.65 27.66 -13.37
N ASN A 38 -21.10 27.26 -14.56
CA ASN A 38 -20.39 26.39 -15.48
C ASN A 38 -19.98 25.03 -14.85
N PHE A 39 -20.90 24.42 -14.08
CA PHE A 39 -20.66 23.10 -13.50
C PHE A 39 -20.64 22.01 -14.57
N SER A 40 -19.73 21.04 -14.43
CA SER A 40 -19.71 19.85 -15.29
C SER A 40 -21.03 19.07 -15.14
N PRO A 41 -21.48 18.32 -16.17
CA PRO A 41 -22.71 17.54 -16.08
C PRO A 41 -22.74 16.56 -14.89
N LYS A 42 -21.57 15.99 -14.55
CA LYS A 42 -21.41 15.09 -13.40
C LYS A 42 -21.58 15.82 -12.07
N ASP A 43 -20.94 16.97 -11.90
CA ASP A 43 -21.02 17.73 -10.65
C ASP A 43 -22.41 18.36 -10.48
N ARG A 44 -23.00 18.84 -11.57
CA ARG A 44 -24.38 19.34 -11.60
C ARG A 44 -25.37 18.27 -11.14
N LYS A 45 -25.26 17.05 -11.69
CA LYS A 45 -26.10 15.92 -11.28
C LYS A 45 -25.95 15.60 -9.79
N LEU A 46 -24.74 15.68 -9.25
CA LEU A 46 -24.49 15.46 -7.83
C LEU A 46 -25.17 16.54 -6.97
N VAL A 47 -24.94 17.82 -7.25
CA VAL A 47 -25.56 18.93 -6.50
C VAL A 47 -27.09 18.85 -6.57
N LEU A 48 -27.65 18.65 -7.77
CA LEU A 48 -29.09 18.49 -7.92
C LEU A 48 -29.62 17.30 -7.11
N SER A 49 -28.92 16.17 -7.04
CA SER A 49 -29.37 15.04 -6.20
C SER A 49 -29.47 15.41 -4.72
N LEU A 50 -28.54 16.21 -4.19
CA LEU A 50 -28.63 16.69 -2.81
C LEU A 50 -29.83 17.63 -2.65
N LEU A 51 -30.08 18.51 -3.61
CA LEU A 51 -31.23 19.40 -3.55
C LEU A 51 -32.56 18.64 -3.67
N TYR A 52 -32.63 17.57 -4.46
CA TYR A 52 -33.81 16.70 -4.51
C TYR A 52 -34.06 16.02 -3.16
N GLU A 53 -33.00 15.53 -2.51
CA GLU A 53 -33.09 14.94 -1.17
C GLU A 53 -33.51 15.99 -0.14
N TRP A 54 -32.96 17.19 -0.23
CA TRP A 54 -33.29 18.33 0.63
C TRP A 54 -34.76 18.75 0.49
N TYR A 55 -35.25 18.98 -0.73
CA TYR A 55 -36.64 19.35 -1.00
C TYR A 55 -37.58 18.14 -1.12
N SER A 56 -37.28 17.05 -0.42
CA SER A 56 -38.19 15.91 -0.33
C SER A 56 -39.21 16.11 0.80
N ASP A 57 -40.24 15.28 0.85
CA ASP A 57 -41.23 15.31 1.95
C ASP A 57 -40.66 14.81 3.30
N ARG A 58 -39.35 14.57 3.39
CA ARG A 58 -38.67 14.12 4.60
C ARG A 58 -38.39 15.30 5.55
N THR A 59 -38.22 14.98 6.83
CA THR A 59 -37.74 15.97 7.80
C THR A 59 -36.27 16.30 7.53
N LEU A 60 -35.84 17.49 7.92
CA LEU A 60 -34.44 17.90 7.82
C LEU A 60 -33.52 16.92 8.55
N ASN A 61 -33.93 16.41 9.72
CA ASN A 61 -33.17 15.39 10.44
C ASN A 61 -32.96 14.12 9.59
N ALA A 62 -34.00 13.63 8.90
CA ALA A 62 -33.91 12.43 8.08
C ALA A 62 -33.00 12.62 6.85
N VAL A 63 -33.03 13.82 6.22
CA VAL A 63 -32.12 14.15 5.11
C VAL A 63 -30.67 14.21 5.59
N VAL A 64 -30.42 14.90 6.70
CA VAL A 64 -29.08 15.03 7.28
C VAL A 64 -28.55 13.66 7.71
N GLU A 65 -29.36 12.81 8.33
CA GLU A 65 -28.98 11.45 8.71
C GLU A 65 -28.64 10.57 7.50
N GLN A 66 -29.42 10.67 6.41
CA GLN A 66 -29.09 9.99 5.16
C GLN A 66 -27.71 10.42 4.62
N TRP A 67 -27.39 11.70 4.69
CA TRP A 67 -26.13 12.26 4.24
C TRP A 67 -24.95 11.91 5.15
N GLU A 68 -25.17 11.87 6.46
CA GLU A 68 -24.19 11.39 7.44
C GLU A 68 -23.77 9.95 7.13
N ASN A 69 -24.75 9.10 6.81
CA ASN A 69 -24.55 7.68 6.50
C ASN A 69 -23.91 7.43 5.12
N ALA A 70 -24.02 8.37 4.18
CA ALA A 70 -23.38 8.26 2.86
C ALA A 70 -21.84 8.24 2.93
N GLY A 71 -21.24 8.75 4.02
CA GLY A 71 -19.79 8.76 4.23
C GLY A 71 -19.22 7.50 4.91
N ILE A 72 -20.09 6.59 5.37
CA ILE A 72 -19.69 5.34 6.02
C ILE A 72 -18.98 4.47 4.98
N ALA A 73 -17.74 4.08 5.27
CA ALA A 73 -16.98 3.22 4.38
C ALA A 73 -17.73 1.89 4.21
N PRO A 74 -17.82 1.31 3.00
CA PRO A 74 -18.20 -0.08 2.90
C PRO A 74 -17.24 -0.90 3.78
N SER A 75 -17.81 -1.68 4.70
CA SER A 75 -17.08 -2.54 5.64
C SER A 75 -16.50 -3.76 4.92
N LYS A 76 -15.67 -3.54 3.91
CA LYS A 76 -14.88 -4.60 3.31
C LYS A 76 -13.42 -4.30 3.59
N ASN A 77 -12.93 -4.83 4.71
CA ASN A 77 -11.50 -5.07 4.86
C ASN A 77 -11.12 -5.99 3.70
N GLN A 78 -10.41 -5.46 2.71
CA GLN A 78 -9.83 -6.30 1.67
C GLN A 78 -8.57 -6.91 2.27
N LYS A 79 -8.51 -8.24 2.26
CA LYS A 79 -7.31 -8.99 2.62
C LYS A 79 -6.31 -8.82 1.50
N GLU A 80 -5.15 -8.26 1.82
CA GLU A 80 -4.03 -8.20 0.90
C GLU A 80 -2.96 -9.19 1.34
N TYR A 81 -2.63 -10.15 0.46
CA TYR A 81 -1.65 -11.19 0.71
C TYR A 81 -0.22 -10.68 0.54
N ILE A 82 0.69 -11.20 1.35
CA ILE A 82 2.09 -10.78 1.34
C ILE A 82 2.82 -11.34 0.12
N LYS A 83 3.49 -10.42 -0.58
CA LYS A 83 4.47 -10.71 -1.62
C LYS A 83 5.84 -10.22 -1.17
N ILE A 84 6.83 -11.09 -1.28
CA ILE A 84 8.23 -10.81 -0.94
C ILE A 84 9.07 -10.86 -2.20
N LEU A 85 9.81 -9.80 -2.49
CA LEU A 85 10.81 -9.77 -3.56
C LEU A 85 12.17 -10.15 -3.01
N CYS A 86 12.85 -11.14 -3.56
CA CYS A 86 14.24 -11.45 -3.25
C CYS A 86 15.08 -11.15 -4.49
N TYR A 87 16.12 -10.32 -4.36
CA TYR A 87 16.89 -9.90 -5.53
C TYR A 87 18.34 -9.58 -5.18
N ASN A 88 19.28 -10.35 -5.73
CA ASN A 88 20.67 -9.93 -5.82
C ASN A 88 20.78 -8.79 -6.83
N VAL A 89 21.01 -7.58 -6.32
CA VAL A 89 21.02 -6.36 -7.14
C VAL A 89 22.41 -6.04 -7.69
N GLU A 90 23.45 -6.81 -7.39
CA GLU A 90 24.81 -6.63 -7.91
C GLU A 90 25.27 -5.15 -7.86
N GLY A 91 25.11 -4.52 -6.68
CA GLY A 91 25.39 -3.11 -6.43
C GLY A 91 24.18 -2.19 -6.56
N TRP A 92 23.67 -1.72 -5.42
CA TRP A 92 22.48 -0.84 -5.36
C TRP A 92 22.64 0.43 -6.19
N GLY A 93 23.81 1.08 -6.16
CA GLY A 93 24.03 2.36 -6.86
C GLY A 93 23.71 2.33 -8.35
N THR A 94 24.02 1.22 -9.02
CA THR A 94 23.80 1.05 -10.46
C THR A 94 22.36 0.63 -10.77
N ARG A 95 21.79 -0.25 -9.94
CA ARG A 95 20.55 -1.00 -10.24
C ARG A 95 19.34 -0.60 -9.39
N ALA A 96 19.45 0.44 -8.55
CA ALA A 96 18.35 0.91 -7.72
C ALA A 96 17.06 1.19 -8.51
N LEU A 97 17.15 1.85 -9.67
CA LEU A 97 15.95 2.22 -10.44
C LEU A 97 15.20 1.01 -11.02
N GLU A 98 15.90 -0.04 -11.44
CA GLU A 98 15.25 -1.26 -11.90
C GLU A 98 14.65 -2.05 -10.73
N ALA A 99 15.35 -2.15 -9.60
CA ALA A 99 14.82 -2.77 -8.40
C ALA A 99 13.54 -2.06 -7.92
N ILE A 100 13.55 -0.72 -7.89
CA ILE A 100 12.37 0.10 -7.52
C ILE A 100 11.20 -0.13 -8.49
N ASP A 101 11.46 -0.14 -9.80
CA ASP A 101 10.41 -0.40 -10.81
C ASP A 101 9.78 -1.79 -10.61
N LEU A 102 10.62 -2.81 -10.37
CA LEU A 102 10.15 -4.17 -10.12
C LEU A 102 9.28 -4.27 -8.87
N VAL A 103 9.71 -3.66 -7.76
CA VAL A 103 8.95 -3.60 -6.50
C VAL A 103 7.54 -3.07 -6.74
N TYR A 104 7.40 -1.98 -7.49
CA TYR A 104 6.10 -1.39 -7.78
C TYR A 104 5.29 -2.22 -8.76
N LYS A 105 5.93 -2.81 -9.78
CA LYS A 105 5.26 -3.64 -10.79
C LYS A 105 4.62 -4.88 -10.16
N ILE A 106 5.29 -5.54 -9.23
CA ILE A 106 4.75 -6.74 -8.55
C ILE A 106 3.99 -6.41 -7.25
N GLN A 107 3.99 -5.13 -6.86
CA GLN A 107 3.38 -4.61 -5.63
C GLN A 107 3.91 -5.29 -4.36
N ALA A 108 5.21 -5.57 -4.31
CA ALA A 108 5.85 -6.23 -3.17
C ALA A 108 5.57 -5.48 -1.86
N SER A 109 5.37 -6.22 -0.78
CA SER A 109 5.20 -5.66 0.57
C SER A 109 6.52 -5.69 1.35
N ILE A 110 7.37 -6.68 1.05
CA ILE A 110 8.69 -6.87 1.64
C ILE A 110 9.68 -7.12 0.50
N CYS A 111 10.92 -6.65 0.64
CA CYS A 111 11.99 -6.89 -0.33
C CYS A 111 13.28 -7.26 0.40
N ILE A 112 13.98 -8.28 -0.06
CA ILE A 112 15.30 -8.71 0.40
C ILE A 112 16.27 -8.46 -0.76
N PHE A 113 17.17 -7.50 -0.57
CA PHE A 113 18.21 -7.17 -1.54
C PHE A 113 19.57 -7.65 -1.05
N THR A 114 20.26 -8.43 -1.86
CA THR A 114 21.63 -8.91 -1.62
C THR A 114 22.61 -8.23 -2.57
N GLU A 115 23.90 -8.26 -2.22
CA GLU A 115 24.95 -7.47 -2.90
C GLU A 115 24.62 -5.99 -3.07
N VAL A 116 24.04 -5.36 -2.05
CA VAL A 116 23.71 -3.93 -2.13
C VAL A 116 24.96 -3.04 -2.13
N GLY A 117 26.11 -3.57 -1.73
CA GLY A 117 27.36 -2.85 -1.54
C GLY A 117 27.40 -2.03 -0.26
N GLU A 118 28.40 -1.15 -0.14
CA GLU A 118 28.45 -0.16 0.92
C GLU A 118 27.40 0.95 0.69
N LEU A 119 26.43 1.04 1.59
CA LEU A 119 25.41 2.08 1.57
C LEU A 119 25.84 3.24 2.48
N TRP A 120 26.63 4.16 1.93
CA TRP A 120 27.23 5.26 2.68
C TRP A 120 26.19 6.19 3.30
N ASN A 121 25.00 6.32 2.70
CA ASN A 121 23.95 7.19 3.25
C ASN A 121 22.51 6.99 2.73
N THR A 122 22.10 5.81 2.26
CA THR A 122 20.73 5.22 2.25
C THR A 122 20.38 4.45 0.97
N CYS A 123 20.07 3.16 1.11
CA CYS A 123 19.09 2.52 0.22
C CYS A 123 17.74 3.18 0.51
N ARG A 124 17.32 4.13 -0.35
CA ARG A 124 15.98 4.75 -0.27
C ARG A 124 15.05 4.07 -1.23
N LEU A 125 14.19 3.21 -0.70
CA LEU A 125 13.01 2.73 -1.38
C LEU A 125 11.79 3.54 -0.89
N PRO A 126 11.21 4.41 -1.71
CA PRO A 126 10.08 5.25 -1.29
C PRO A 126 8.90 4.39 -0.82
N HIS A 127 8.27 4.81 0.27
CA HIS A 127 7.20 4.08 0.97
C HIS A 127 7.64 2.82 1.74
N PHE A 128 8.94 2.58 1.89
CA PHE A 128 9.48 1.49 2.68
C PHE A 128 10.36 2.01 3.82
N ASN A 129 10.42 1.24 4.90
CA ASN A 129 11.47 1.31 5.92
C ASN A 129 12.55 0.31 5.52
N THR A 130 13.83 0.69 5.63
CA THR A 130 14.95 -0.15 5.20
C THR A 130 15.84 -0.53 6.38
N PHE A 131 16.25 -1.80 6.40
CA PHE A 131 17.10 -2.41 7.42
C PHE A 131 18.33 -2.97 6.72
N TYR A 132 19.50 -2.42 7.02
CA TYR A 132 20.75 -2.75 6.33
C TYR A 132 21.74 -3.43 7.26
N GLN A 133 22.44 -4.44 6.76
CA GLN A 133 23.65 -4.97 7.38
C GLN A 133 24.80 -4.87 6.37
N LYS A 134 25.90 -4.28 6.81
CA LYS A 134 27.12 -4.19 6.02
C LYS A 134 27.69 -5.59 5.74
N GLY A 135 28.24 -5.75 4.55
CA GLY A 135 28.93 -6.97 4.16
C GLY A 135 30.38 -7.04 4.60
N THR A 136 31.00 -8.18 4.30
CA THR A 136 32.43 -8.46 4.54
C THR A 136 33.35 -7.87 3.46
N ASN A 137 32.80 -7.39 2.36
CA ASN A 137 33.55 -6.78 1.25
C ASN A 137 32.73 -5.63 0.60
N LYS A 138 33.34 -4.91 -0.35
CA LYS A 138 32.73 -3.74 -1.01
C LYS A 138 31.43 -4.01 -1.78
N ASN A 139 31.23 -5.25 -2.25
CA ASN A 139 30.07 -5.67 -3.03
C ASN A 139 28.98 -6.30 -2.14
N GLY A 140 29.36 -6.82 -0.97
CA GLY A 140 28.43 -7.48 -0.06
C GLY A 140 27.44 -6.53 0.61
N GLY A 141 26.74 -7.06 1.61
CA GLY A 141 25.70 -6.37 2.34
C GLY A 141 24.31 -6.85 1.94
N VAL A 142 23.40 -6.74 2.90
CA VAL A 142 22.00 -7.12 2.75
C VAL A 142 21.13 -5.96 3.19
N CYS A 143 20.08 -5.68 2.43
CA CYS A 143 19.05 -4.71 2.79
C CYS A 143 17.68 -5.37 2.72
N ILE A 144 16.94 -5.37 3.84
CA ILE A 144 15.52 -5.71 3.83
C ILE A 144 14.71 -4.41 3.84
N ALA A 145 13.80 -4.27 2.89
CA ALA A 145 12.87 -3.16 2.82
C ALA A 145 11.46 -3.65 3.14
N VAL A 146 10.74 -2.96 4.04
CA VAL A 146 9.36 -3.27 4.41
C VAL A 146 8.46 -2.08 4.14
N GLY A 147 7.34 -2.29 3.47
CA GLY A 147 6.37 -1.23 3.20
C GLY A 147 5.89 -0.57 4.49
N LYS A 148 5.80 0.76 4.52
CA LYS A 148 5.42 1.56 5.71
C LYS A 148 4.01 1.29 6.23
N HIS A 149 3.21 0.53 5.49
CA HIS A 149 1.90 0.05 5.93
C HIS A 149 2.00 -1.15 6.89
N LEU A 150 3.15 -1.82 6.95
CA LEU A 150 3.45 -2.90 7.89
C LEU A 150 4.31 -2.39 9.05
N LYS A 151 4.20 -3.06 10.20
CA LYS A 151 5.06 -2.81 11.35
C LYS A 151 6.23 -3.79 11.29
N ALA A 152 7.45 -3.26 11.28
CA ALA A 152 8.67 -4.05 11.24
C ALA A 152 9.62 -3.64 12.35
N THR A 153 10.24 -4.63 12.99
CA THR A 153 11.22 -4.44 14.06
C THR A 153 12.49 -5.19 13.71
N ARG A 154 13.65 -4.53 13.82
CA ARG A 154 14.95 -5.18 13.61
C ARG A 154 15.35 -5.98 14.85
N ILE A 155 15.89 -7.17 14.63
CA ILE A 155 16.61 -7.92 15.65
C ILE A 155 18.08 -7.61 15.50
N GLU A 156 18.70 -7.08 16.56
CA GLU A 156 20.11 -6.76 16.52
C GLU A 156 20.95 -8.02 16.59
N ILE A 157 21.75 -8.22 15.55
CA ILE A 157 22.64 -9.37 15.38
C ILE A 157 24.00 -8.87 14.91
N ASN A 158 25.05 -9.62 15.25
CA ASN A 158 26.42 -9.32 14.83
C ASN A 158 26.93 -10.29 13.75
N ILE A 159 26.07 -10.61 12.77
CA ILE A 159 26.40 -11.52 11.67
C ILE A 159 26.49 -10.69 10.37
N PRO A 160 27.69 -10.53 9.78
CA PRO A 160 27.84 -9.82 8.51
C PRO A 160 27.00 -10.42 7.39
N ASN A 161 26.59 -9.59 6.43
CA ASN A 161 25.73 -10.02 5.31
C ASN A 161 24.41 -10.69 5.78
N THR A 162 23.84 -10.27 6.91
CA THR A 162 22.58 -10.83 7.40
C THR A 162 21.74 -9.80 8.11
N VAL A 163 20.45 -9.78 7.79
CA VAL A 163 19.46 -8.92 8.43
C VAL A 163 18.33 -9.81 8.92
N VAL A 164 17.91 -9.60 10.17
CA VAL A 164 16.76 -10.29 10.76
C VAL A 164 15.74 -9.25 11.19
N ILE A 165 14.50 -9.42 10.76
CA ILE A 165 13.39 -8.54 11.14
C ILE A 165 12.14 -9.34 11.48
N ASP A 166 11.37 -8.85 12.44
CA ASP A 166 10.02 -9.32 12.76
C ASP A 166 8.98 -8.41 12.13
N ILE A 167 7.95 -9.00 11.52
CA ILE A 167 6.82 -8.30 10.92
C ILE A 167 5.55 -8.59 11.74
N ALA A 168 4.89 -7.52 12.19
CA ALA A 168 3.66 -7.59 12.95
C ALA A 168 2.50 -6.90 12.23
N GLY A 169 1.27 -7.21 12.65
CA GLY A 169 0.03 -6.67 12.06
C GLY A 169 -0.45 -7.43 10.81
N LEU A 170 0.06 -8.65 10.62
CA LEU A 170 -0.41 -9.62 9.65
C LEU A 170 -1.41 -10.59 10.34
N SER A 171 -2.05 -11.46 9.55
CA SER A 171 -2.85 -12.58 10.04
C SER A 171 -2.05 -13.50 10.97
N GLU A 172 -0.78 -13.72 10.66
CA GLU A 172 0.20 -14.41 11.50
C GLU A 172 1.53 -13.65 11.45
N PRO A 173 2.22 -13.47 12.59
CA PRO A 173 3.52 -12.80 12.61
C PRO A 173 4.54 -13.65 11.83
N ILE A 174 5.44 -12.97 11.12
CA ILE A 174 6.51 -13.63 10.37
C ILE A 174 7.86 -13.01 10.71
N ARG A 175 8.90 -13.82 10.67
CA ARG A 175 10.30 -13.38 10.75
C ARG A 175 10.94 -13.51 9.38
N ILE A 176 11.60 -12.45 8.93
CA ILE A 176 12.36 -12.47 7.68
C ILE A 176 13.84 -12.43 8.00
N ILE A 177 14.59 -13.39 7.45
CA ILE A 177 16.04 -13.45 7.48
C ILE A 177 16.57 -13.29 6.05
N GLY A 178 17.23 -12.17 5.80
CA GLY A 178 17.92 -11.90 4.54
C GLY A 178 19.39 -12.27 4.67
N ILE A 179 19.93 -13.03 3.72
CA ILE A 179 21.32 -13.52 3.76
C ILE A 179 22.04 -13.29 2.43
N TYR A 180 23.32 -12.92 2.52
CA TYR A 180 24.24 -13.04 1.40
C TYR A 180 25.48 -13.83 1.84
N TRP A 181 25.82 -14.88 1.09
CA TRP A 181 27.00 -15.70 1.33
C TRP A 181 27.96 -15.59 0.14
N PRO A 182 28.96 -14.69 0.19
CA PRO A 182 29.96 -14.55 -0.87
C PRO A 182 30.75 -15.85 -1.08
N THR A 183 31.13 -16.14 -2.33
CA THR A 183 31.93 -17.33 -2.69
C THR A 183 33.24 -17.46 -1.91
N SER A 184 33.91 -16.34 -1.59
CA SER A 184 35.17 -16.33 -0.86
C SER A 184 35.04 -16.52 0.67
N GLN A 185 33.82 -16.47 1.22
CA GLN A 185 33.61 -16.49 2.66
C GLN A 185 33.32 -17.91 3.16
N GLN A 186 33.96 -18.30 4.28
CA GLN A 186 33.47 -19.38 5.13
C GLN A 186 32.43 -18.80 6.10
N ARG A 187 31.36 -19.55 6.30
CA ARG A 187 30.22 -19.11 7.11
C ARG A 187 29.76 -20.29 7.94
N ASP A 188 29.53 -20.03 9.22
CA ASP A 188 28.85 -20.94 10.12
C ASP A 188 27.35 -20.64 10.06
N LEU A 189 26.56 -21.61 9.63
CA LEU A 189 25.10 -21.45 9.54
C LEU A 189 24.44 -21.60 10.91
N ASP A 190 25.10 -22.21 11.90
CA ASP A 190 24.57 -22.38 13.24
C ASP A 190 24.41 -21.05 13.97
N GLU A 191 25.16 -20.02 13.56
CA GLU A 191 24.95 -18.64 14.03
C GLU A 191 23.54 -18.11 13.70
N ILE A 192 22.88 -18.65 12.67
CA ILE A 192 21.53 -18.25 12.25
C ILE A 192 20.46 -18.99 13.04
N LEU A 193 20.74 -20.22 13.49
CA LEU A 193 19.77 -21.12 14.11
C LEU A 193 18.99 -20.49 15.29
N PRO A 194 19.60 -19.71 16.21
CA PRO A 194 18.87 -19.05 17.30
C PRO A 194 17.78 -18.08 16.84
N TYR A 195 17.83 -17.63 15.59
CA TYR A 195 16.86 -16.69 15.02
C TYR A 195 15.74 -17.40 14.26
N VAL A 196 15.86 -18.70 13.99
CA VAL A 196 14.82 -19.51 13.36
C VAL A 196 13.73 -19.80 14.39
N VAL A 197 12.54 -19.25 14.14
CA VAL A 197 11.32 -19.42 14.96
C VAL A 197 10.13 -19.75 14.06
N ASP A 198 9.00 -20.16 14.62
CA ASP A 198 7.77 -20.36 13.85
C ASP A 198 7.43 -19.10 13.03
N GLY A 199 7.10 -19.27 11.75
CA GLY A 199 6.85 -18.14 10.84
C GLY A 199 8.12 -17.56 10.19
N THR A 200 9.25 -18.29 10.19
CA THR A 200 10.51 -17.80 9.61
C THR A 200 10.56 -18.03 8.11
N ILE A 201 10.93 -16.99 7.37
CA ILE A 201 11.32 -17.05 5.96
C ILE A 201 12.78 -16.61 5.86
N LEU A 202 13.65 -17.53 5.46
CA LEU A 202 15.07 -17.29 5.19
C LEU A 202 15.30 -17.24 3.68
N SER A 203 15.84 -16.16 3.15
CA SER A 203 16.07 -16.05 1.72
C SER A 203 17.24 -15.14 1.36
N GLY A 204 17.88 -15.45 0.23
CA GLY A 204 18.94 -14.64 -0.33
C GLY A 204 19.88 -15.45 -1.20
N ASP A 205 21.08 -14.93 -1.44
CA ASP A 205 22.08 -15.58 -2.30
C ASP A 205 23.08 -16.35 -1.44
N PHE A 206 23.04 -17.68 -1.56
CA PHE A 206 23.88 -18.61 -0.83
C PHE A 206 25.16 -18.97 -1.60
N ASN A 207 25.25 -18.64 -2.90
CA ASN A 207 26.29 -19.13 -3.81
C ASN A 207 26.55 -20.64 -3.63
N ALA A 208 25.48 -21.41 -3.47
CA ALA A 208 25.48 -22.84 -3.15
C ALA A 208 24.57 -23.55 -4.15
N THR A 209 24.97 -24.74 -4.62
CA THR A 209 24.16 -25.50 -5.57
C THR A 209 23.78 -26.85 -5.00
N VAL A 210 22.50 -27.23 -5.15
CA VAL A 210 21.96 -28.52 -4.73
C VAL A 210 21.13 -29.11 -5.86
N LYS A 211 21.45 -30.34 -6.26
CA LYS A 211 20.83 -31.02 -7.40
C LYS A 211 19.33 -31.23 -7.20
N GLU A 212 18.92 -31.60 -5.99
CA GLU A 212 17.53 -31.79 -5.59
C GLU A 212 16.74 -30.47 -5.60
N TRP A 213 17.43 -29.34 -5.61
CA TRP A 213 16.85 -28.00 -5.71
C TRP A 213 17.03 -27.42 -7.12
N ASN A 214 16.98 -28.31 -8.13
CA ASN A 214 17.03 -27.99 -9.55
C ASN A 214 18.33 -27.33 -10.04
N SER A 215 19.45 -27.49 -9.33
CA SER A 215 20.77 -27.19 -9.88
C SER A 215 21.35 -28.39 -10.65
N PRO A 216 22.33 -28.21 -11.56
CA PRO A 216 22.95 -29.32 -12.30
C PRO A 216 23.74 -30.29 -11.40
N ILE A 217 24.35 -29.76 -10.34
CA ILE A 217 25.20 -30.50 -9.41
C ILE A 217 24.93 -30.05 -7.97
N THR A 218 25.31 -30.88 -7.01
CA THR A 218 25.46 -30.48 -5.61
C THR A 218 26.94 -30.18 -5.36
N ASP A 219 27.26 -28.96 -4.93
CA ASP A 219 28.63 -28.60 -4.54
C ASP A 219 28.83 -28.76 -3.03
N ARG A 220 30.08 -28.61 -2.55
CA ARG A 220 30.39 -28.75 -1.12
C ARG A 220 29.55 -27.81 -0.25
N ARG A 221 29.33 -26.58 -0.73
CA ARG A 221 28.53 -25.59 -0.01
C ARG A 221 27.06 -25.98 0.03
N GLY A 222 26.50 -26.41 -1.10
CA GLY A 222 25.14 -26.90 -1.18
C GLY A 222 24.90 -28.13 -0.33
N ALA A 223 25.86 -29.06 -0.27
CA ALA A 223 25.77 -30.21 0.65
C ALA A 223 25.66 -29.76 2.11
N HIS A 224 26.48 -28.78 2.52
CA HIS A 224 26.43 -28.20 3.86
C HIS A 224 25.11 -27.45 4.13
N VAL A 225 24.63 -26.64 3.19
CA VAL A 225 23.31 -25.96 3.32
C VAL A 225 22.20 -26.99 3.44
N LYS A 226 22.24 -28.06 2.64
CA LYS A 226 21.23 -29.13 2.68
C LYS A 226 21.21 -29.88 4.00
N GLU A 227 22.37 -30.20 4.55
CA GLU A 227 22.51 -30.82 5.87
C GLU A 227 21.93 -29.92 6.96
N TRP A 228 22.38 -28.66 7.02
CA TRP A 228 21.88 -27.68 7.98
C TRP A 228 20.36 -27.46 7.91
N ILE A 229 19.80 -27.42 6.69
CA ILE A 229 18.35 -27.24 6.51
C ILE A 229 17.56 -28.38 7.15
N ASN A 230 18.01 -29.63 6.98
CA ASN A 230 17.35 -30.81 7.58
C ASN A 230 17.31 -30.76 9.12
N GLU A 231 18.25 -30.03 9.74
CA GLU A 231 18.36 -29.89 11.20
C GLU A 231 17.65 -28.63 11.73
N SER A 232 17.39 -27.64 10.87
CA SER A 232 16.88 -26.31 11.23
C SER A 232 15.36 -26.16 11.26
N ASN A 233 14.60 -27.24 11.03
CA ASN A 233 13.14 -27.22 10.89
C ASN A 233 12.66 -26.23 9.80
N LEU A 234 13.44 -26.06 8.73
CA LEU A 234 13.08 -25.26 7.57
C LEU A 234 12.91 -26.18 6.36
N ASP A 235 11.97 -25.84 5.49
CA ASP A 235 11.79 -26.53 4.22
C ASP A 235 12.24 -25.63 3.07
N TYR A 236 12.86 -26.23 2.06
CA TYR A 236 13.19 -25.55 0.81
C TYR A 236 11.92 -25.17 0.05
N ILE A 237 11.83 -23.92 -0.42
CA ILE A 237 10.76 -23.43 -1.27
C ILE A 237 11.19 -23.59 -2.73
N PRO A 238 10.56 -24.49 -3.51
CA PRO A 238 10.95 -24.73 -4.90
C PRO A 238 10.77 -23.52 -5.80
N LEU A 239 11.80 -23.23 -6.61
CA LEU A 239 11.81 -22.18 -7.61
C LEU A 239 11.41 -22.69 -9.00
N THR A 240 10.63 -21.90 -9.74
CA THR A 240 10.13 -22.24 -11.09
C THR A 240 11.21 -22.29 -12.18
N SER A 241 12.35 -21.63 -11.99
CA SER A 241 13.45 -21.58 -12.95
C SER A 241 14.80 -21.36 -12.25
N ASN A 242 15.90 -21.40 -12.99
CA ASN A 242 17.22 -21.12 -12.44
C ASN A 242 17.33 -19.66 -11.96
N SER A 243 18.03 -19.40 -10.85
CA SER A 243 18.20 -18.02 -10.34
C SER A 243 19.39 -17.28 -10.98
N SER A 244 20.38 -17.99 -11.51
CA SER A 244 21.54 -17.39 -12.18
C SER A 244 21.25 -17.11 -13.66
N LYS A 245 21.64 -15.95 -14.20
CA LYS A 245 21.59 -15.69 -15.67
C LYS A 245 22.78 -16.28 -16.42
N ARG A 246 23.87 -16.55 -15.69
CA ARG A 246 25.15 -17.02 -16.27
C ARG A 246 25.23 -18.55 -16.39
N SER A 247 24.29 -19.26 -15.77
CA SER A 247 24.32 -20.73 -15.68
C SER A 247 22.94 -21.27 -15.29
N LEU A 248 22.75 -22.58 -15.42
CA LEU A 248 21.52 -23.27 -14.98
C LEU A 248 21.45 -23.48 -13.45
N ARG A 249 22.24 -22.73 -12.67
CA ARG A 249 22.34 -22.90 -11.21
C ARG A 249 21.24 -22.14 -10.47
N ASN A 250 20.73 -22.77 -9.41
CA ASN A 250 19.96 -22.12 -8.35
C ASN A 250 20.89 -21.84 -7.18
N ILE A 251 21.22 -20.57 -7.01
CA ILE A 251 22.11 -20.08 -5.94
C ILE A 251 21.41 -19.10 -5.01
N ASP A 252 20.30 -18.52 -5.46
CA ASP A 252 19.37 -17.75 -4.65
C ASP A 252 18.32 -18.71 -4.10
N LEU A 253 18.40 -18.99 -2.80
CA LEU A 253 17.61 -20.03 -2.15
C LEU A 253 16.66 -19.39 -1.14
N SER A 254 15.50 -20.01 -0.97
CA SER A 254 14.49 -19.59 0.00
C SER A 254 14.02 -20.80 0.80
N PHE A 255 13.89 -20.60 2.10
CA PHE A 255 13.50 -21.61 3.06
C PHE A 255 12.45 -21.05 4.01
N SER A 256 11.54 -21.90 4.49
CA SER A 256 10.54 -21.50 5.46
C SER A 256 10.04 -22.69 6.27
N ASN A 257 9.60 -22.43 7.50
CA ASN A 257 8.83 -23.40 8.30
C ASN A 257 7.31 -23.16 8.22
N MET A 258 6.90 -22.30 7.29
CA MET A 258 5.50 -22.03 7.00
C MET A 258 5.06 -22.88 5.82
N SER A 259 3.86 -23.45 5.93
CA SER A 259 3.23 -24.10 4.79
C SER A 259 2.78 -23.05 3.75
N THR A 260 2.56 -23.47 2.50
CA THR A 260 1.86 -22.68 1.45
C THR A 260 2.57 -21.43 0.91
N ILE A 261 3.90 -21.36 0.99
CA ILE A 261 4.67 -20.34 0.25
C ILE A 261 5.04 -20.88 -1.13
N SER A 262 4.68 -20.16 -2.17
CA SER A 262 5.13 -20.44 -3.54
C SER A 262 6.21 -19.45 -3.96
N SER A 263 7.13 -19.88 -4.84
CA SER A 263 8.16 -18.99 -5.39
C SER A 263 8.20 -19.02 -6.91
N GLU A 264 8.47 -17.86 -7.50
CA GLU A 264 8.57 -17.68 -8.95
C GLU A 264 9.82 -16.86 -9.30
N ALA A 265 10.60 -17.33 -10.27
CA ALA A 265 11.68 -16.53 -10.86
C ALA A 265 11.10 -15.49 -11.84
N LEU A 266 11.42 -14.22 -11.61
CA LEU A 266 10.99 -13.10 -12.44
C LEU A 266 12.11 -12.71 -13.41
N PHE A 267 11.82 -12.81 -14.71
CA PHE A 267 12.75 -12.48 -15.79
C PHE A 267 12.84 -10.97 -16.05
N PHE A 268 13.38 -10.23 -15.07
CA PHE A 268 13.48 -8.77 -15.10
C PHE A 268 14.87 -8.26 -14.73
N GLY A 269 15.20 -7.04 -15.18
CA GLY A 269 16.40 -6.30 -14.76
C GLY A 269 17.70 -6.74 -15.45
N THR A 270 18.79 -6.06 -15.08
CA THR A 270 20.13 -6.18 -15.70
C THR A 270 21.20 -6.73 -14.76
N SER A 271 20.85 -7.04 -13.50
CA SER A 271 21.64 -7.95 -12.66
C SER A 271 21.93 -9.27 -13.38
N ASP A 272 23.02 -9.94 -13.03
CA ASP A 272 23.33 -11.31 -13.45
C ASP A 272 22.53 -12.40 -12.69
N HIS A 273 21.62 -11.99 -11.79
CA HIS A 273 20.63 -12.83 -11.15
C HIS A 273 19.21 -12.51 -11.62
N TRP A 274 18.37 -13.54 -11.71
CA TRP A 274 16.92 -13.40 -11.76
C TRP A 274 16.38 -13.16 -10.35
N SER A 275 15.52 -12.16 -10.20
CA SER A 275 14.81 -11.93 -8.95
C SER A 275 13.78 -13.02 -8.68
N ILE A 276 13.47 -13.28 -7.41
CA ILE A 276 12.49 -14.27 -6.97
C ILE A 276 11.32 -13.54 -6.29
N MET A 277 10.10 -13.93 -6.60
CA MET A 277 8.90 -13.51 -5.87
C MET A 277 8.38 -14.66 -5.02
N LEU A 278 8.31 -14.46 -3.71
CA LEU A 278 7.60 -15.35 -2.80
C LEU A 278 6.17 -14.85 -2.60
N SER A 279 5.18 -15.72 -2.78
CA SER A 279 3.76 -15.43 -2.53
C SER A 279 3.28 -16.24 -1.34
N CYS A 280 2.75 -15.56 -0.32
CA CYS A 280 2.26 -16.18 0.91
C CYS A 280 0.72 -16.16 0.90
N GLU A 281 0.09 -17.27 0.49
CA GLU A 281 -1.36 -17.34 0.28
C GLU A 281 -2.19 -17.29 1.57
N ASN A 282 -1.58 -17.51 2.73
CA ASN A 282 -2.27 -17.48 4.02
C ASN A 282 -1.86 -16.30 4.92
N ILE A 283 -0.87 -15.53 4.49
CA ILE A 283 -0.36 -14.38 5.24
C ILE A 283 -0.85 -13.10 4.59
N PHE A 284 -1.76 -12.43 5.28
CA PHE A 284 -2.40 -11.22 4.77
C PHE A 284 -2.49 -10.14 5.85
N PHE A 285 -2.79 -8.92 5.42
CA PHE A 285 -3.16 -7.82 6.30
C PHE A 285 -4.43 -7.17 5.79
N ASP A 286 -5.18 -6.57 6.72
CA ASP A 286 -6.39 -5.84 6.38
C ASP A 286 -6.03 -4.47 5.81
N THR A 287 -6.57 -4.17 4.63
CA THR A 287 -6.40 -2.87 4.01
C THR A 287 -7.71 -2.11 3.94
N ASN A 288 -7.64 -0.83 4.27
CA ASN A 288 -8.64 0.15 3.89
C ASN A 288 -8.18 0.77 2.58
N SER A 289 -8.46 0.07 1.47
CA SER A 289 -8.10 0.50 0.13
C SER A 289 -8.83 1.77 -0.32
N PHE A 290 -9.73 2.34 0.49
CA PHE A 290 -10.55 3.48 0.10
C PHE A 290 -10.07 4.81 0.71
N CYS A 291 -9.69 5.77 -0.14
CA CYS A 291 -9.41 7.15 0.24
C CYS A 291 -10.64 8.04 -0.02
N PRO A 292 -11.07 8.89 0.94
CA PRO A 292 -12.13 9.85 0.71
C PRO A 292 -11.68 10.94 -0.28
N HIS A 293 -12.47 11.17 -1.32
CA HIS A 293 -12.30 12.26 -2.25
C HIS A 293 -13.55 13.16 -2.24
N THR A 294 -13.41 14.33 -1.60
CA THR A 294 -14.49 15.31 -1.46
C THR A 294 -14.57 16.20 -2.70
N ASN A 295 -15.76 16.33 -3.28
CA ASN A 295 -16.02 17.30 -4.33
C ASN A 295 -16.28 18.68 -3.71
N TRP A 296 -15.22 19.45 -3.49
CA TRP A 296 -15.30 20.77 -2.85
C TRP A 296 -16.14 21.79 -3.63
N LYS A 297 -16.17 21.71 -4.97
CA LYS A 297 -17.03 22.58 -5.79
C LYS A 297 -18.51 22.29 -5.52
N ALA A 298 -18.89 21.01 -5.51
CA ALA A 298 -20.26 20.62 -5.18
C ALA A 298 -20.63 20.96 -3.72
N PHE A 299 -19.68 20.80 -2.80
CA PHE A 299 -19.84 21.21 -1.40
C PHE A 299 -20.17 22.70 -1.29
N GLU A 300 -19.34 23.57 -1.85
CA GLU A 300 -19.51 25.03 -1.81
C GLU A 300 -20.83 25.46 -2.45
N ALA A 301 -21.20 24.87 -3.59
CA ALA A 301 -22.46 25.15 -4.26
C ALA A 301 -23.67 24.83 -3.38
N VAL A 302 -23.69 23.68 -2.71
CA VAL A 302 -24.79 23.27 -1.82
C VAL A 302 -24.90 24.20 -0.61
N ILE A 303 -23.78 24.55 0.02
CA ILE A 303 -23.77 25.51 1.13
C ILE A 303 -24.30 26.87 0.68
N THR A 304 -23.88 27.35 -0.50
CA THR A 304 -24.30 28.63 -1.05
C THR A 304 -25.80 28.66 -1.35
N LEU A 305 -26.31 27.64 -2.04
CA LEU A 305 -27.72 27.55 -2.40
C LEU A 305 -28.64 27.42 -1.17
N LEU A 306 -28.15 26.83 -0.08
CA LEU A 306 -28.92 26.65 1.17
C LEU A 306 -28.61 27.71 2.23
N GLN A 307 -27.71 28.66 1.96
CA GLN A 307 -27.23 29.64 2.93
C GLN A 307 -28.38 30.44 3.55
N THR A 308 -29.28 30.95 2.72
CA THR A 308 -30.35 31.82 3.18
C THR A 308 -31.39 31.08 4.03
N PHE A 309 -31.58 29.77 3.84
CA PHE A 309 -32.38 28.95 4.77
C PHE A 309 -31.75 28.98 6.16
N TRP A 310 -30.46 28.68 6.25
CA TRP A 310 -29.73 28.66 7.52
C TRP A 310 -29.67 30.03 8.19
N MET A 311 -29.55 31.12 7.43
CA MET A 311 -29.64 32.49 7.95
C MET A 311 -31.01 32.82 8.55
N ARG A 312 -32.10 32.26 8.01
CA ARG A 312 -33.46 32.44 8.57
C ARG A 312 -33.67 31.58 9.80
N GLU A 313 -33.21 30.34 9.78
CA GLU A 313 -33.30 29.44 10.94
C GLU A 313 -32.47 29.95 12.13
N GLN A 314 -31.39 30.70 11.88
CA GLN A 314 -30.60 31.36 12.92
C GLN A 314 -31.44 32.35 13.74
N LYS A 315 -32.45 32.97 13.13
CA LYS A 315 -33.32 33.95 13.79
C LYS A 315 -34.39 33.32 14.68
N LYS A 316 -34.64 32.01 14.56
CA LYS A 316 -35.72 31.28 15.25
C LYS A 316 -35.26 30.48 16.46
N ASN A 317 -33.99 30.08 16.47
CA ASN A 317 -33.44 29.13 17.45
C ASN A 317 -32.47 29.83 18.41
N SER A 318 -32.16 29.19 19.54
CA SER A 318 -31.02 29.63 20.35
C SER A 318 -29.73 29.51 19.55
N ALA A 319 -28.79 30.44 19.77
CA ALA A 319 -27.53 30.48 19.03
C ALA A 319 -26.75 29.15 19.11
N ASP A 320 -26.74 28.53 20.31
CA ASP A 320 -26.05 27.26 20.55
C ASP A 320 -26.70 26.08 19.83
N GLU A 321 -28.03 26.01 19.80
CA GLU A 321 -28.74 24.92 19.14
C GLU A 321 -28.63 25.06 17.62
N TRP A 322 -28.81 26.28 17.09
CA TRP A 322 -28.59 26.55 15.68
C TRP A 322 -27.18 26.18 15.24
N TYR A 323 -26.16 26.58 16.01
CA TYR A 323 -24.76 26.28 15.69
C TYR A 323 -24.51 24.78 15.62
N LYS A 324 -25.00 24.00 16.59
CA LYS A 324 -24.88 22.53 16.58
C LYS A 324 -25.52 21.93 15.33
N GLN A 325 -26.73 22.38 14.97
CA GLN A 325 -27.44 21.89 13.78
C GLN A 325 -26.75 22.27 12.47
N TYR A 326 -26.21 23.49 12.39
CA TYR A 326 -25.49 23.96 11.21
C TYR A 326 -24.17 23.20 11.01
N ILE A 327 -23.40 22.97 12.07
CA ILE A 327 -22.17 22.16 12.01
C ILE A 327 -22.48 20.72 11.57
N ARG A 328 -23.56 20.14 12.10
CA ARG A 328 -24.01 18.81 11.69
C ARG A 328 -24.37 18.77 10.20
N PHE A 329 -25.12 19.75 9.72
CA PHE A 329 -25.45 19.90 8.31
C PHE A 329 -24.20 20.01 7.42
N ILE A 330 -23.24 20.87 7.79
CA ILE A 330 -21.96 21.02 7.07
C ILE A 330 -21.24 19.68 6.98
N ALA A 331 -21.13 18.94 8.09
CA ALA A 331 -20.49 17.63 8.11
C ALA A 331 -21.23 16.61 7.23
N ALA A 332 -22.56 16.63 7.23
CA ALA A 332 -23.39 15.77 6.42
C ALA A 332 -23.25 16.05 4.92
N VAL A 333 -23.27 17.33 4.50
CA VAL A 333 -23.03 17.73 3.10
C VAL A 333 -21.65 17.24 2.65
N LYS A 334 -20.60 17.44 3.48
CA LYS A 334 -19.26 16.95 3.19
C LYS A 334 -19.26 15.43 2.96
N ASN A 335 -19.91 14.66 3.82
CA ASN A 335 -20.00 13.21 3.66
C ASN A 335 -20.70 12.83 2.36
N ARG A 336 -21.82 13.46 2.04
CA ARG A 336 -22.64 13.16 0.86
C ARG A 336 -21.98 13.49 -0.48
N VAL A 337 -21.10 14.51 -0.52
CA VAL A 337 -20.30 14.88 -1.70
C VAL A 337 -18.90 14.24 -1.71
N THR A 338 -18.58 13.43 -0.71
CA THR A 338 -17.36 12.64 -0.67
C THR A 338 -17.62 11.26 -1.26
N HIS A 339 -16.89 10.91 -2.32
CA HIS A 339 -16.85 9.54 -2.81
C HIS A 339 -15.52 8.91 -2.41
N ARG A 340 -15.54 7.63 -2.10
CA ARG A 340 -14.33 6.87 -1.81
C ARG A 340 -13.79 6.29 -3.11
N LYS A 341 -12.51 6.53 -3.38
CA LYS A 341 -11.78 5.90 -4.48
C LYS A 341 -10.83 4.86 -3.93
N GLU A 342 -10.70 3.75 -4.66
CA GLU A 342 -9.64 2.79 -4.39
C GLU A 342 -8.28 3.49 -4.54
N ARG A 343 -7.39 3.21 -3.59
CA ARG A 343 -6.06 3.81 -3.49
C ARG A 343 -5.12 2.91 -4.25
N ASP A 344 -4.48 3.45 -5.28
CA ASP A 344 -3.30 2.82 -5.87
C ASP A 344 -2.25 2.65 -4.76
N LYS A 345 -1.91 1.40 -4.41
CA LYS A 345 -0.96 1.06 -3.32
C LYS A 345 0.38 1.77 -3.53
N TYR A 346 0.80 1.84 -4.78
CA TYR A 346 2.00 2.55 -5.20
C TYR A 346 1.70 3.33 -6.49
N LYS A 347 1.81 4.65 -6.45
CA LYS A 347 1.94 5.43 -7.68
C LYS A 347 3.40 5.36 -8.12
N PRO A 348 3.71 4.90 -9.35
CA PRO A 348 5.07 5.00 -9.84
C PRO A 348 5.49 6.47 -9.80
N LEU A 349 6.71 6.74 -9.30
CA LEU A 349 7.24 8.09 -9.15
C LEU A 349 7.26 8.85 -10.49
N LEU A 350 7.37 8.13 -11.60
CA LEU A 350 7.38 8.66 -12.95
C LEU A 350 6.54 7.77 -13.88
N PRO A 351 5.84 8.33 -14.88
CA PRO A 351 5.21 7.56 -15.95
C PRO A 351 6.19 6.59 -16.63
N ALA A 352 5.69 5.42 -17.06
CA ALA A 352 6.50 4.35 -17.65
C ALA A 352 7.39 4.82 -18.82
N TYR A 353 6.86 5.68 -19.71
CA TYR A 353 7.63 6.23 -20.84
C TYR A 353 8.81 7.11 -20.40
N ILE A 354 8.74 7.75 -19.22
CA ILE A 354 9.86 8.53 -18.67
C ILE A 354 10.92 7.58 -18.12
N ILE A 355 10.51 6.52 -17.42
CA ILE A 355 11.42 5.50 -16.90
C ILE A 355 12.21 4.84 -18.05
N GLU A 356 11.53 4.52 -19.15
CA GLU A 356 12.14 3.93 -20.34
C GLU A 356 13.20 4.85 -20.95
N LYS A 357 12.87 6.13 -21.17
CA LYS A 357 13.85 7.13 -21.65
C LYS A 357 15.05 7.29 -20.73
N LEU A 358 14.85 7.26 -19.41
CA LEU A 358 15.96 7.35 -18.45
C LEU A 358 16.88 6.13 -18.50
N ARG A 359 16.33 4.93 -18.78
CA ARG A 359 17.13 3.71 -19.00
C ARG A 359 17.98 3.83 -20.26
N GLU A 360 17.41 4.32 -21.36
CA GLU A 360 18.15 4.53 -22.61
C GLU A 360 19.32 5.51 -22.42
N ILE A 361 19.09 6.63 -21.74
CA ILE A 361 20.15 7.62 -21.46
C ILE A 361 21.28 7.02 -20.61
N ARG A 362 20.97 6.16 -19.63
CA ARG A 362 22.00 5.47 -18.83
C ARG A 362 22.81 4.47 -19.66
N LYS A 363 22.18 3.73 -20.57
CA LYS A 363 22.86 2.80 -21.48
C LYS A 363 23.82 3.49 -22.45
N VAL A 364 23.62 4.78 -22.74
CA VAL A 364 24.51 5.58 -23.60
C VAL A 364 25.70 6.16 -22.82
N ARG A 365 25.60 6.26 -21.50
CA ARG A 365 26.63 6.88 -20.64
C ARG A 365 27.58 5.89 -19.98
N ASN A 366 27.22 4.61 -19.94
CA ASN A 366 28.07 3.49 -19.53
C ASN A 366 28.48 2.73 -20.79
#